data_AF-A0A1D3UWD3-F1
#
_entry.id   AF-A0A1D3UWD3-F1
#
_cell.length_a   1.000
_cell.length_b   1.000
_cell.length_c   1.000
_cell.angle_alpha   90.00
_cell.angle_beta   90.00
_cell.angle_gamma   90.00
#
_symmetry.space_group_name_H-M   'P 1'
#
loop_
_entity.id
_entity.type
_entity.pdbx_description
1 polymer ?
#
loop_
_entity_poly.entity_id
_entity_poly.type
_entity_poly.pdbx_seq_one_letter_code
_entity_poly.pdbx_strand_id
1 'polypeptide(L)'
;MRKKMYILVACLMAWVAMPQLIDAQVLRGNNNQQIGSISSDGTIRNRSHAEVGRIKSDGTICDRSNRQIGIISSDGIVRDRSHAEIGRINSDGTVRDRSNKYLGKIDTDGTVRNSNNASIGKASGVKKEWAAVAFFFFDF
;
A
#
# COMPACT_ATOMS: atom_id res chain seq x y z
N MET A 1 -46.72 -38.41 -11.31
CA MET A 1 -45.58 -38.05 -12.17
C MET A 1 -45.63 -36.55 -12.44
N ARG A 2 -44.53 -35.81 -12.19
CA ARG A 2 -43.98 -34.65 -12.96
C ARG A 2 -44.97 -33.47 -13.23
N LYS A 3 -44.73 -32.18 -12.92
CA LYS A 3 -43.52 -31.31 -13.01
C LYS A 3 -43.80 -30.04 -12.17
N LYS A 4 -43.04 -29.78 -11.10
CA LYS A 4 -42.04 -28.69 -10.98
C LYS A 4 -42.51 -27.31 -11.49
N MET A 5 -43.01 -26.54 -10.53
CA MET A 5 -43.21 -25.10 -10.47
C MET A 5 -41.86 -24.39 -10.32
N TYR A 6 -41.34 -23.72 -11.36
CA TYR A 6 -40.25 -22.72 -11.26
C TYR A 6 -40.17 -21.89 -12.56
N ILE A 7 -41.13 -21.00 -12.78
CA ILE A 7 -40.98 -19.91 -13.76
C ILE A 7 -41.22 -18.62 -12.98
N LEU A 8 -40.32 -17.63 -13.15
CA LEU A 8 -40.33 -16.28 -12.56
C LEU A 8 -39.65 -16.05 -11.19
N VAL A 9 -38.42 -16.55 -11.01
CA VAL A 9 -37.42 -15.86 -10.16
C VAL A 9 -36.08 -15.73 -10.91
N ALA A 10 -36.14 -15.49 -12.22
CA ALA A 10 -34.95 -15.38 -13.07
C ALA A 10 -34.33 -13.97 -13.14
N CYS A 11 -34.94 -12.96 -12.49
CA CYS A 11 -34.44 -11.57 -12.53
C CYS A 11 -33.69 -11.10 -11.27
N LEU A 12 -33.47 -11.95 -10.26
CA LEU A 12 -32.89 -11.49 -8.98
C LEU A 12 -31.49 -12.04 -8.64
N MET A 13 -30.83 -12.75 -9.57
CA MET A 13 -29.56 -13.45 -9.29
C MET A 13 -28.38 -13.00 -10.16
N ALA A 14 -28.54 -11.96 -10.98
CA ALA A 14 -27.44 -11.41 -11.80
C ALA A 14 -26.68 -10.28 -11.10
N TRP A 15 -26.59 -10.30 -9.76
CA TRP A 15 -25.85 -9.28 -8.99
C TRP A 15 -24.50 -9.77 -8.44
N VAL A 16 -24.14 -11.03 -8.67
CA VAL A 16 -22.91 -11.58 -8.10
C VAL A 16 -21.82 -11.63 -9.18
N ALA A 17 -20.70 -11.00 -8.85
CA ALA A 17 -19.46 -10.94 -9.60
C ALA A 17 -19.36 -9.83 -10.66
N MET A 18 -19.62 -8.58 -10.26
CA MET A 18 -18.70 -7.53 -10.71
C MET A 18 -17.35 -7.82 -10.03
N PRO A 19 -16.27 -8.19 -10.76
CA PRO A 19 -14.95 -8.16 -10.18
C PRO A 19 -14.74 -6.74 -9.67
N GLN A 20 -14.62 -6.59 -8.35
CA GLN A 20 -14.29 -5.30 -7.77
C GLN A 20 -12.98 -4.90 -8.46
N LEU A 21 -12.99 -3.84 -9.25
CA LEU A 21 -11.75 -3.22 -9.71
C LEU A 21 -11.06 -2.78 -8.43
N ILE A 22 -10.13 -3.59 -7.95
CA ILE A 22 -9.22 -3.19 -6.89
C ILE A 22 -8.37 -2.12 -7.55
N ASP A 23 -8.66 -0.86 -7.26
CA ASP A 23 -7.88 0.29 -7.70
C ASP A 23 -6.47 0.16 -7.11
N ALA A 24 -5.62 -0.58 -7.82
CA ALA A 24 -4.23 -0.76 -7.50
C ALA A 24 -3.48 0.47 -8.00
N GLN A 25 -2.97 1.25 -7.06
CA GLN A 25 -2.30 2.50 -7.36
C GLN A 25 -0.84 2.20 -7.69
N VAL A 26 -0.43 2.61 -8.89
CA VAL A 26 0.86 2.25 -9.47
C VAL A 26 1.99 3.05 -8.81
N LEU A 27 2.99 2.34 -8.31
CA LEU A 27 4.27 2.91 -7.92
C LEU A 27 5.14 3.06 -9.16
N ARG A 28 5.56 4.29 -9.47
CA ARG A 28 6.50 4.57 -10.57
C ARG A 28 7.84 4.99 -10.02
N GLY A 29 8.94 4.60 -10.65
CA GLY A 29 10.29 5.12 -10.39
C GLY A 29 10.62 6.34 -11.26
N ASN A 30 11.83 6.88 -11.11
CA ASN A 30 12.27 8.16 -11.72
C ASN A 30 12.18 8.21 -13.28
N ASN A 31 12.23 7.07 -13.97
CA ASN A 31 12.06 6.98 -15.44
C ASN A 31 10.61 6.70 -15.87
N ASN A 32 9.61 7.01 -15.05
CA ASN A 32 8.20 6.63 -15.21
C ASN A 32 7.93 5.11 -15.32
N GLN A 33 8.96 4.28 -15.12
CA GLN A 33 8.83 2.84 -15.09
C GLN A 33 8.02 2.40 -13.87
N GLN A 34 7.03 1.54 -14.08
CA GLN A 34 6.32 0.89 -12.99
C GLN A 34 7.27 0.01 -12.18
N ILE A 35 7.38 0.27 -10.89
CA ILE A 35 8.18 -0.54 -9.94
C ILE A 35 7.27 -1.46 -9.12
N GLY A 36 6.00 -1.10 -8.96
CA GLY A 36 5.02 -1.90 -8.25
C GLY A 36 3.64 -1.26 -8.23
N SER A 37 2.80 -1.72 -7.31
CA SER A 37 1.50 -1.12 -7.02
C SER A 37 1.08 -1.44 -5.60
N ILE A 38 0.38 -0.50 -4.95
CA ILE A 38 -0.28 -0.72 -3.66
C ILE A 38 -1.78 -0.69 -3.90
N SER A 39 -2.46 -1.77 -3.50
CA SER A 39 -3.92 -1.88 -3.58
C SER A 39 -4.60 -1.18 -2.41
N SER A 40 -5.88 -0.83 -2.56
CA SER A 40 -6.67 -0.21 -1.50
C SER A 40 -6.78 -1.07 -0.22
N ASP A 41 -6.64 -2.39 -0.34
CA ASP A 41 -6.56 -3.34 0.77
C ASP A 41 -5.16 -3.45 1.41
N GLY A 42 -4.22 -2.62 0.95
CA GLY A 42 -2.83 -2.58 1.40
C GLY A 42 -1.92 -3.64 0.81
N THR A 43 -2.37 -4.45 -0.16
CA THR A 43 -1.50 -5.40 -0.87
C THR A 43 -0.45 -4.67 -1.68
N ILE A 44 0.83 -5.01 -1.49
CA ILE A 44 1.96 -4.48 -2.26
C ILE A 44 2.37 -5.53 -3.29
N ARG A 45 2.35 -5.15 -4.57
CA ARG A 45 2.79 -5.98 -5.68
C ARG A 45 3.97 -5.36 -6.40
N ASN A 46 4.88 -6.20 -6.89
CA ASN A 46 5.96 -5.74 -7.76
C ASN A 46 5.48 -5.57 -9.22
N ARG A 47 6.40 -5.19 -10.11
CA ARG A 47 6.14 -5.01 -11.56
C ARG A 47 5.58 -6.25 -12.27
N SER A 48 5.88 -7.45 -11.77
CA SER A 48 5.39 -8.72 -12.31
C SER A 48 4.04 -9.11 -11.72
N HIS A 49 3.38 -8.21 -10.97
CA HIS A 49 2.12 -8.42 -10.26
C HIS A 49 2.17 -9.49 -9.15
N ALA A 50 3.36 -9.95 -8.75
CA ALA A 50 3.51 -10.83 -7.61
C ALA A 50 3.34 -10.03 -6.30
N GLU A 51 2.58 -10.58 -5.34
CA GLU A 51 2.49 -10.03 -3.99
C GLU A 51 3.84 -10.17 -3.29
N VAL A 52 4.39 -9.03 -2.85
CA VAL A 52 5.69 -8.94 -2.18
C VAL A 52 5.56 -8.53 -0.71
N GLY A 53 4.41 -7.97 -0.34
CA GLY A 53 4.08 -7.64 1.04
C GLY A 53 2.68 -7.07 1.18
N ARG A 54 2.31 -6.72 2.41
CA ARG A 54 0.99 -6.18 2.73
C ARG A 54 1.06 -5.26 3.94
N ILE A 55 0.33 -4.14 3.89
CA ILE A 55 0.07 -3.28 5.04
C ILE A 55 -1.39 -3.48 5.46
N LYS A 56 -1.63 -4.06 6.63
CA LYS A 56 -2.97 -4.31 7.14
C LYS A 56 -3.62 -3.00 7.61
N SER A 57 -4.95 -3.02 7.76
CA SER A 57 -5.72 -1.88 8.24
C SER A 57 -5.35 -1.42 9.66
N ASP A 58 -4.83 -2.33 10.48
CA ASP A 58 -4.31 -2.04 11.83
C ASP A 58 -2.87 -1.48 11.83
N GLY A 59 -2.27 -1.30 10.65
CA GLY A 59 -0.90 -0.82 10.49
C GLY A 59 0.17 -1.91 10.51
N THR A 60 -0.19 -3.19 10.70
CA THR A 60 0.78 -4.30 10.64
C THR A 60 1.36 -4.44 9.24
N ILE A 61 2.69 -4.51 9.14
CA ILE A 61 3.43 -4.66 7.88
C ILE A 61 3.92 -6.10 7.78
N CYS A 62 3.55 -6.79 6.71
CA CYS A 62 3.89 -8.19 6.46
C CYS A 62 4.67 -8.36 5.16
N ASP A 63 5.57 -9.34 5.13
CA ASP A 63 6.24 -9.80 3.91
C ASP A 63 5.34 -10.73 3.06
N ARG A 64 5.85 -11.18 1.91
CA ARG A 64 5.19 -12.14 1.00
C ARG A 64 4.79 -13.48 1.65
N SER A 65 5.42 -13.85 2.76
CA SER A 65 5.12 -15.09 3.51
C SER A 65 4.10 -14.85 4.63
N ASN A 66 3.48 -13.66 4.66
CA ASN A 66 2.58 -13.20 5.73
C ASN A 66 3.25 -13.09 7.10
N ARG A 67 4.59 -13.01 7.17
CA ARG A 67 5.30 -12.77 8.42
C ARG A 67 5.30 -11.28 8.71
N GLN A 68 4.97 -10.90 9.95
CA GLN A 68 5.12 -9.52 10.39
C GLN A 68 6.59 -9.10 10.39
N ILE A 69 6.88 -8.01 9.68
CA ILE A 69 8.21 -7.40 9.59
C ILE A 69 8.25 -6.02 10.26
N GLY A 70 7.09 -5.43 10.54
CA GLY A 70 6.98 -4.16 11.25
C GLY A 70 5.55 -3.74 11.56
N ILE A 71 5.39 -2.52 12.05
CA ILE A 71 4.12 -1.88 12.29
C ILE A 71 4.25 -0.37 12.09
N ILE A 72 3.23 0.24 11.50
CA ILE A 72 3.06 1.69 11.47
C ILE A 72 1.89 2.08 12.35
N SER A 73 2.16 2.91 13.36
CA SER A 73 1.16 3.43 14.29
C SER A 73 0.36 4.58 13.66
N SER A 74 -0.84 4.85 14.18
CA SER A 74 -1.73 5.90 13.65
C SER A 74 -1.17 7.32 13.77
N ASP A 75 -0.19 7.54 14.66
CA ASP A 75 0.57 8.77 14.82
C ASP A 75 1.77 8.85 13.85
N GLY A 76 1.94 7.85 12.97
CA GLY A 76 2.96 7.82 11.93
C GLY A 76 4.30 7.22 12.37
N ILE A 77 4.42 6.69 13.60
CA ILE A 77 5.64 6.02 14.05
C ILE A 77 5.77 4.64 13.39
N VAL A 78 6.93 4.36 12.81
CA VAL A 78 7.27 3.08 12.18
C VAL A 78 8.21 2.30 13.06
N ARG A 79 7.86 1.06 13.37
CA ARG A 79 8.67 0.13 14.13
C ARG A 79 8.96 -1.14 13.33
N ASP A 80 10.13 -1.72 13.57
CA ASP A 80 10.50 -3.02 13.02
C ASP A 80 9.86 -4.18 13.80
N ARG A 81 10.16 -5.41 13.38
CA ARG A 81 9.71 -6.66 14.05
C ARG A 81 10.17 -6.83 15.50
N SER A 82 11.20 -6.10 15.92
CA SER A 82 11.72 -6.09 17.30
C SER A 82 11.08 -4.97 18.14
N HIS A 83 10.10 -4.26 17.56
CA HIS A 83 9.45 -3.08 18.13
C HIS A 83 10.38 -1.88 18.34
N ALA A 84 11.55 -1.87 17.70
CA ALA A 84 12.42 -0.71 17.68
C ALA A 84 11.86 0.33 16.70
N GLU A 85 11.82 1.59 17.13
CA GLU A 85 11.49 2.71 16.22
C GLU A 85 12.59 2.85 15.17
N ILE A 86 12.18 2.84 13.90
CA ILE A 86 13.07 3.02 12.74
C ILE A 86 12.81 4.35 12.04
N GLY A 87 11.65 4.97 12.28
CA GLY A 87 11.38 6.32 11.83
C GLY A 87 9.93 6.74 12.03
N ARG A 88 9.59 7.85 11.40
CA ARG A 88 8.31 8.53 11.57
C ARG A 88 7.86 9.25 10.30
N ILE A 89 6.56 9.28 10.10
CA ILE A 89 5.91 9.94 8.97
C ILE A 89 4.95 10.99 9.52
N ASN A 90 5.18 12.25 9.17
CA ASN A 90 4.30 13.32 9.56
C ASN A 90 3.08 13.40 8.64
N SER A 91 1.99 13.99 9.13
CA SER A 91 0.75 14.21 8.37
C SER A 91 0.96 15.03 7.09
N ASP A 92 1.98 15.90 7.07
CA ASP A 92 2.35 16.67 5.87
C ASP A 92 3.07 15.81 4.81
N GLY A 93 3.42 14.57 5.14
CA GLY A 93 4.14 13.62 4.28
C GLY A 93 5.65 13.60 4.50
N THR A 94 6.19 14.40 5.42
CA THR A 94 7.61 14.38 5.75
C THR A 94 8.00 13.06 6.42
N VAL A 95 9.06 12.42 5.92
CA VAL A 95 9.60 11.15 6.42
C VAL A 95 10.95 11.39 7.08
N ARG A 96 11.12 10.85 8.29
CA ARG A 96 12.38 10.93 9.04
C ARG A 96 12.77 9.59 9.64
N ASP A 97 14.06 9.39 9.86
CA ASP A 97 14.56 8.23 10.60
C ASP A 97 14.39 8.41 12.12
N ARG A 98 14.75 7.36 12.88
CA ARG A 98 14.77 7.33 14.36
C ARG A 98 15.64 8.43 15.01
N SER A 99 16.61 8.98 14.28
CA SER A 99 17.49 10.05 14.74
C SER A 99 16.96 11.44 14.34
N ASN A 100 15.72 11.52 13.87
CA ASN A 100 15.08 12.72 13.33
C ASN A 100 15.74 13.31 12.07
N LYS A 101 16.60 12.56 11.38
CA LYS A 101 17.17 12.96 10.10
C LYS A 101 16.10 12.91 9.01
N TYR A 102 16.07 13.92 8.15
CA TYR A 102 15.18 13.96 6.99
C TYR A 102 15.57 12.91 5.94
N LEU A 103 14.62 12.04 5.58
CA LEU A 103 14.79 11.02 4.55
C LEU A 103 14.13 11.43 3.23
N GLY A 104 13.02 12.15 3.30
CA GLY A 104 12.24 12.51 2.12
C GLY A 104 10.84 13.00 2.45
N LYS A 105 10.02 13.17 1.41
CA LYS A 105 8.65 13.67 1.53
C LYS A 105 7.73 13.03 0.49
N ILE A 106 6.49 12.77 0.89
CA ILE A 106 5.39 12.39 -0.01
C ILE A 106 4.49 13.61 -0.18
N ASP A 107 4.44 14.14 -1.40
CA ASP A 107 3.61 15.28 -1.75
C ASP A 107 2.13 14.93 -1.83
N THR A 108 1.27 15.95 -1.82
CA THR A 108 -0.19 15.78 -1.91
C THR A 108 -0.62 15.09 -3.20
N ASP A 109 0.13 15.23 -4.31
CA ASP A 109 -0.15 14.55 -5.58
C ASP A 109 0.38 13.09 -5.62
N GLY A 110 1.00 12.63 -4.54
CA GLY A 110 1.62 11.32 -4.41
C GLY A 110 3.07 11.26 -4.91
N THR A 111 3.68 12.37 -5.33
CA THR A 111 5.11 12.37 -5.68
C THR A 111 5.95 12.03 -4.45
N VAL A 112 6.89 11.09 -4.59
CA VAL A 112 7.81 10.67 -3.52
C VAL A 112 9.18 11.27 -3.82
N ARG A 113 9.68 12.10 -2.91
CA ARG A 113 10.97 12.79 -3.01
C ARG A 113 11.93 12.31 -1.95
N ASN A 114 13.21 12.17 -2.30
CA ASN A 114 14.27 11.83 -1.35
C ASN A 114 14.76 13.08 -0.59
N SER A 115 15.80 12.90 0.24
CA SER A 115 16.39 13.96 1.07
C SER A 115 17.00 15.13 0.26
N ASN A 116 17.33 14.89 -1.01
CA ASN A 116 17.88 15.89 -1.94
C ASN A 116 16.78 16.58 -2.76
N ASN A 117 15.50 16.38 -2.42
CA ASN A 117 14.32 16.84 -3.17
C ASN A 117 14.19 16.27 -4.60
N ALA A 118 14.97 15.26 -4.95
CA ALA A 118 14.80 14.57 -6.22
C ALA A 118 13.60 13.62 -6.15
N SER A 119 12.79 13.58 -7.20
CA SER A 119 11.71 12.60 -7.34
C SER A 119 12.32 11.20 -7.48
N ILE A 120 11.90 10.27 -6.62
CA ILE A 120 12.28 8.86 -6.69
C ILE A 120 11.09 7.98 -7.05
N GLY A 121 9.88 8.53 -6.96
CA GLY A 121 8.71 7.85 -7.49
C GLY A 121 7.41 8.60 -7.34
N LYS A 122 6.31 7.88 -7.62
CA LYS A 122 4.95 8.39 -7.51
C LYS A 122 4.01 7.31 -6.99
N ALA A 123 3.20 7.65 -6.00
CA ALA A 123 2.23 6.82 -5.30
C ALA A 123 0.87 7.56 -5.21
N SER A 124 0.30 7.90 -6.36
CA SER A 124 -0.94 8.68 -6.42
C SER A 124 -2.15 7.89 -5.91
N GLY A 125 -2.92 8.50 -5.02
CA GLY A 125 -4.09 7.88 -4.37
C GLY A 125 -3.74 6.95 -3.19
N VAL A 126 -2.45 6.66 -2.96
CA VAL A 126 -1.99 5.84 -1.84
C VAL A 126 -1.92 6.72 -0.60
N LYS A 127 -2.24 6.16 0.57
CA LYS A 127 -1.96 6.80 1.86
C LYS A 127 -0.47 7.14 1.96
N LYS A 128 -0.13 8.35 2.41
CA LYS A 128 1.27 8.81 2.49
C LYS A 128 2.13 7.89 3.36
N GLU A 129 1.51 7.35 4.42
CA GLU A 129 2.07 6.40 5.35
C GLU A 129 2.49 5.10 4.65
N TRP A 130 1.63 4.58 3.77
CA TRP A 130 1.87 3.34 3.04
C TRP A 130 2.93 3.53 1.96
N ALA A 131 2.89 4.65 1.25
CA ALA A 131 3.95 5.04 0.34
C ALA A 131 5.29 5.17 1.08
N ALA A 132 5.31 5.82 2.25
CA ALA A 132 6.55 5.96 3.00
C ALA A 132 7.13 4.62 3.46
N VAL A 133 6.28 3.72 3.96
CA VAL A 133 6.67 2.35 4.33
C VAL A 133 7.36 1.62 3.17
N ALA A 134 6.78 1.70 1.97
CA ALA A 134 7.28 1.01 0.78
C ALA A 134 8.52 1.64 0.13
N PHE A 135 8.77 2.94 0.34
CA PHE A 135 9.89 3.65 -0.30
C PHE A 135 11.09 3.90 0.64
N PHE A 136 10.88 3.98 1.96
CA PHE A 136 11.93 4.41 2.90
C PHE A 136 12.28 3.41 3.99
N PHE A 137 11.37 2.49 4.36
CA PHE A 137 11.54 1.68 5.57
C PHE A 137 11.66 0.18 5.32
N PHE A 138 10.96 -0.35 4.32
CA PHE A 138 10.94 -1.79 4.04
C PHE A 138 11.17 -2.06 2.55
N ASP A 139 12.09 -2.97 2.28
CA ASP A 139 12.28 -3.56 0.96
C ASP A 139 11.38 -4.81 0.82
N PHE A 140 10.70 -4.93 -0.31
CA PHE A 140 9.76 -6.01 -0.61
C PHE A 140 10.16 -6.79 -1.87
#